data_AF-A0A7X8IB78-F1
#
_entry.id   AF-A0A7X8IB78-F1
#
_cell.length_a   1.000
_cell.length_b   1.000
_cell.length_c   1.000
_cell.angle_alpha   90.00
_cell.angle_beta   90.00
_cell.angle_gamma   90.00
#
_symmetry.space_group_name_H-M   'P 1'
#
loop_
_entity.id
_entity.type
_entity.pdbx_description
1 polymer ?
#
loop_
_entity_poly.entity_id
_entity_poly.type
_entity_poly.pdbx_seq_one_letter_code
_entity_poly.pdbx_strand_id
1 'polypeptide(L)' 'MKDKILGTVSEILGLDINENSIMEDIDKWDSLKTLQIIMALDEKNISIPLEKIAKVKSVKDLIIFAEEGE' A
#
# COMPACT_ATOMS: atom_id res chain seq x y z
N MET A 1 3.04 8.32 9.86
CA MET A 1 2.55 7.03 9.33
C MET A 1 2.62 7.02 7.80
N LYS A 2 2.00 8.01 7.14
CA LYS A 2 2.06 8.25 5.69
C LYS A 2 3.44 8.05 5.05
N ASP A 3 4.51 8.66 5.57
CA ASP A 3 5.85 8.56 4.97
C ASP A 3 6.39 7.12 4.97
N LYS A 4 6.07 6.32 6.00
CA LYS A 4 6.46 4.90 6.06
C LYS A 4 5.72 4.08 5.00
N ILE A 5 4.44 4.39 4.77
CA ILE A 5 3.63 3.72 3.75
C ILE A 5 4.17 4.04 2.36
N LEU A 6 4.37 5.33 2.06
CA LEU A 6 4.95 5.77 0.78
C LEU A 6 6.32 5.13 0.52
N GLY A 7 7.20 5.12 1.52
CA GLY A 7 8.51 4.48 1.42
C GLY A 7 8.42 2.98 1.12
N THR A 8 7.50 2.28 1.77
CA THR A 8 7.32 0.82 1.58
C THR A 8 6.72 0.50 0.22
N VAL A 9 5.73 1.27 -0.24
CA VAL A 9 5.14 1.11 -1.58
C VAL A 9 6.20 1.39 -2.65
N SER A 10 7.01 2.44 -2.49
CA SER A 10 8.09 2.78 -3.41
C SER A 10 9.17 1.69 -3.47
N GLU A 11 9.55 1.13 -2.34
CA GLU A 11 10.50 0.02 -2.24
C GLU A 11 10.00 -1.24 -2.98
N ILE A 12 8.73 -1.63 -2.77
CA ILE A 12 8.15 -2.85 -3.36
C ILE A 12 7.88 -2.72 -4.87
N LEU A 13 7.48 -1.53 -5.32
CA LEU A 13 7.20 -1.26 -6.73
C LEU A 13 8.46 -0.87 -7.51
N GLY A 14 9.50 -0.38 -6.81
CA GLY A 14 10.76 0.07 -7.41
C GLY A 14 10.59 1.32 -8.28
N LEU A 15 9.67 2.21 -7.91
CA LEU A 15 9.41 3.49 -8.59
C LEU A 15 9.00 4.56 -7.57
N ASP A 16 9.06 5.82 -7.99
CA ASP A 16 8.68 6.95 -7.14
C ASP A 16 7.15 7.04 -7.05
N ILE A 17 6.62 7.14 -5.83
CA ILE A 17 5.18 7.05 -5.55
C ILE A 17 4.76 8.26 -4.72
N ASN A 18 3.56 8.76 -4.98
CA ASN A 18 2.92 9.76 -4.14
C ASN A 18 1.55 9.26 -3.65
N GLU A 19 0.90 10.05 -2.79
CA GLU A 19 -0.40 9.66 -2.21
C GLU A 19 -1.52 9.47 -3.25
N ASN A 20 -1.40 10.13 -4.40
CA ASN A 20 -2.37 10.08 -5.49
C ASN A 20 -2.02 9.04 -6.55
N SER A 21 -0.93 8.29 -6.36
CA SER A 21 -0.59 7.18 -7.25
C SER A 21 -1.67 6.11 -7.19
N ILE A 22 -2.26 5.82 -8.34
CA ILE A 22 -3.30 4.81 -8.51
C ILE A 22 -2.72 3.54 -9.12
N MET A 23 -3.31 2.41 -8.75
CA MET A 23 -2.91 1.08 -9.20
C MET A 23 -3.02 0.93 -10.71
N GLU A 24 -4.08 1.47 -11.32
CA GLU A 24 -4.33 1.37 -12.76
C GLU A 24 -3.27 2.08 -13.62
N ASP A 25 -2.59 3.10 -13.08
CA ASP A 25 -1.53 3.85 -13.77
C ASP A 25 -0.15 3.18 -13.62
N ILE A 26 -0.04 2.13 -12.80
CA ILE A 26 1.23 1.49 -12.47
C ILE A 26 1.15 0.03 -12.89
N ASP A 27 1.68 -0.29 -14.08
CA ASP A 27 1.68 -1.64 -14.66
C ASP A 27 2.20 -2.74 -13.71
N LYS A 28 3.15 -2.38 -12.85
CA LYS A 28 3.76 -3.31 -11.89
C LYS A 28 2.89 -3.55 -10.67
N TRP A 29 1.86 -2.74 -10.43
CA TRP A 29 1.04 -2.82 -9.23
C TRP A 29 -0.19 -3.69 -9.50
N ASP A 30 -0.04 -4.98 -9.23
CA ASP A 30 -1.12 -5.97 -9.27
C ASP A 30 -1.56 -6.42 -7.87
N SER A 31 -2.49 -7.36 -7.79
CA SER A 31 -2.97 -7.91 -6.52
C SER A 31 -1.87 -8.60 -5.70
N LEU A 32 -0.87 -9.18 -6.37
CA LEU A 32 0.29 -9.80 -5.72
C LEU A 32 1.19 -8.74 -5.11
N LYS A 33 1.45 -7.62 -5.80
CA LYS A 33 2.16 -6.48 -5.25
C LYS A 33 1.42 -5.84 -4.09
N THR A 34 0.10 -5.70 -4.17
CA THR A 34 -0.72 -5.20 -3.05
C THR A 34 -0.55 -6.08 -1.81
N LEU A 35 -0.57 -7.41 -1.97
CA LEU A 35 -0.30 -8.34 -0.87
C LEU A 35 1.12 -8.16 -0.31
N GLN A 36 2.13 -8.07 -1.17
CA GLN A 36 3.53 -7.84 -0.76
C GLN A 36 3.70 -6.55 0.04
N ILE A 37 3.04 -5.46 -0.41
CA ILE A 37 3.03 -4.18 0.30
C ILE A 37 2.43 -4.35 1.70
N ILE A 38 1.26 -4.98 1.80
CA ILE A 38 0.57 -5.15 3.09
C ILE A 38 1.39 -6.00 4.05
N MET A 39 2.01 -7.08 3.59
CA MET A 39 2.91 -7.89 4.41
C MET A 39 4.12 -7.08 4.90
N ALA A 40 4.74 -6.28 4.02
CA ALA A 40 5.87 -5.43 4.40
C ALA A 40 5.48 -4.29 5.35
N LEU A 41 4.23 -3.83 5.30
CA LEU A 41 3.67 -2.87 6.25
C LEU A 41 3.42 -3.52 7.62
N ASP A 42 2.91 -4.75 7.64
CA ASP A 42 2.67 -5.50 8.87
C ASP A 42 3.99 -5.74 9.66
N GLU A 43 5.07 -6.07 8.96
CA GLU A 43 6.43 -6.15 9.54
C GLU A 43 6.89 -4.82 10.18
N LYS A 44 6.35 -3.70 9.71
CA LYS A 44 6.62 -2.34 10.23
C LYS A 44 5.60 -1.88 11.28
N ASN A 45 4.80 -2.81 11.83
CA ASN A 45 3.69 -2.57 12.76
C ASN A 45 2.58 -1.67 12.19
N ILE A 46 2.35 -1.74 10.87
CA ILE A 46 1.23 -1.07 10.19
C ILE A 46 0.32 -2.17 9.67
N SER A 47 -0.70 -2.52 10.44
CA SER A 47 -1.60 -3.62 10.08
C SER A 47 -2.70 -3.12 9.16
N ILE A 48 -2.85 -3.77 8.01
CA ILE A 48 -3.97 -3.57 7.09
C ILE A 48 -4.68 -4.92 6.95
N PRO A 49 -5.99 -5.02 7.26
CA PRO A 49 -6.73 -6.27 7.12
C PRO A 49 -6.64 -6.81 5.69
N LEU A 50 -6.28 -8.09 5.53
CA LEU A 50 -6.17 -8.74 4.22
C LEU A 50 -7.47 -8.67 3.41
N GLU A 51 -8.62 -8.60 4.09
CA GLU A 51 -9.94 -8.42 3.50
C GLU A 51 -10.07 -7.12 2.68
N LYS A 52 -9.25 -6.12 3.00
CA LYS A 52 -9.23 -4.81 2.31
C LYS A 52 -8.37 -4.84 1.05
N ILE A 53 -7.56 -5.88 0.79
CA ILE A 53 -6.70 -6.01 -0.42
C ILE A 53 -7.49 -5.73 -1.69
N ALA A 54 -8.66 -6.36 -1.84
CA ALA A 54 -9.51 -6.22 -3.02
C ALA A 54 -10.09 -4.80 -3.21
N LYS A 55 -10.03 -3.96 -2.17
CA LYS A 55 -10.52 -2.58 -2.17
C LYS A 55 -9.39 -1.56 -2.37
N VAL A 56 -8.12 -1.98 -2.31
CA VAL A 56 -6.98 -1.10 -2.55
C VAL A 56 -6.91 -0.78 -4.04
N LYS A 57 -7.04 0.52 -4.39
CA LYS A 57 -6.89 1.03 -5.75
C LYS A 57 -5.82 2.11 -5.86
N SER A 58 -5.33 2.60 -4.73
CA SER A 58 -4.38 3.70 -4.66
C SER A 58 -3.56 3.65 -3.38
N VAL A 59 -2.49 4.44 -3.31
CA VAL A 59 -1.73 4.62 -2.07
C VAL A 59 -2.59 5.25 -0.99
N LYS A 60 -3.49 6.16 -1.37
CA LYS A 60 -4.44 6.78 -0.44
C LYS A 60 -5.29 5.73 0.28
N ASP A 61 -5.73 4.69 -0.41
CA ASP A 61 -6.51 3.60 0.20
C ASP A 61 -5.68 2.85 1.25
N LEU A 62 -4.40 2.60 0.98
CA LEU A 62 -3.49 1.99 1.96
C LEU A 62 -3.33 2.85 3.22
N ILE A 63 -3.21 4.17 3.06
CA ILE A 63 -3.12 5.11 4.18
C ILE A 63 -4.42 5.09 4.99
N ILE A 64 -5.57 5.18 4.33
CA ILE A 64 -6.88 5.16 5.00
C ILE A 64 -7.08 3.85 5.75
N PHE A 65 -6.79 2.70 5.13
CA PHE A 65 -6.99 1.40 5.78
C PHE A 65 -6.02 1.14 6.93
N ALA A 66 -4.82 1.72 6.88
CA ALA A 66 -3.88 1.69 8.00
C ALA A 66 -4.37 2.54 9.18
N GLU A 67 -5.02 3.68 8.93
CA GLU A 67 -5.58 4.55 9.97
C GLU A 67 -6.89 3.99 10.55
N GLU A 68 -7.72 3.31 9.75
CA GLU A 68 -8.94 2.62 10.22
C GLU A 68 -8.64 1.38 11.09
N GLY A 69 -7.39 0.88 11.06
CA GLY A 69 -6.94 -0.29 11.79
C GLY A 69 -6.43 -0.03 13.21
N GLU A 70 -6.36 1.24 13.65
CA GLU A 70 -6.08 1.67 15.04
C GLU A 70 -7.37 1.85 15.86
#